data_AF-A0A1Y5E1F2-F1
#
_entry.id   AF-A0A1Y5E1F2-F1
#
_cell.length_a   1.000
_cell.length_b   1.000
_cell.length_c   1.000
_cell.angle_alpha   90.00
_cell.angle_beta   90.00
_cell.angle_gamma   90.00
#
_symmetry.space_group_name_H-M   'P 1'
#
loop_
_entity.id
_entity.type
_entity.pdbx_description
1 polymer ?
#
loop_
_entity_poly.entity_id
_entity_poly.type
_entity_poly.pdbx_seq_one_letter_code
_entity_poly.pdbx_strand_id
1 'polypeptide(L)'
;MTASLISWAETQFWQAEQVNGRGTTQAAAIRQLEKTTGVRTGRIKTERLPLCVTHIWDWFIALMPGYGLSVPNPGQWRDDIKALFGIDPRAWELQALSLLFGAWIQNQK
;
A
#
# COMPACT_ATOMS: atom_id res chain seq x y z
N MET A 1 13.03 -5.95 6.41
CA MET A 1 12.71 -4.62 5.83
C MET A 1 11.57 -4.74 4.83
N THR A 2 11.74 -5.48 3.73
CA THR A 2 10.67 -5.76 2.76
C THR A 2 9.46 -6.48 3.37
N ALA A 3 9.67 -7.50 4.20
CA ALA A 3 8.58 -8.18 4.90
C ALA A 3 7.71 -7.24 5.77
N SER A 4 8.34 -6.28 6.46
CA SER A 4 7.63 -5.27 7.25
C SER A 4 6.83 -4.31 6.38
N LEU A 5 7.36 -3.94 5.21
CA LEU A 5 6.64 -3.13 4.22
C LEU A 5 5.40 -3.86 3.69
N ILE A 6 5.53 -5.13 3.31
CA ILE A 6 4.41 -5.92 2.77
C ILE A 6 3.33 -6.13 3.83
N SER A 7 3.69 -6.56 5.03
CA SER A 7 2.72 -6.76 6.12
C SER A 7 1.99 -5.47 6.50
N TRP A 8 2.71 -4.34 6.51
CA TRP A 8 2.11 -3.03 6.70
C TRP A 8 1.16 -2.65 5.55
N ALA A 9 1.56 -2.90 4.31
CA ALA A 9 0.77 -2.61 3.12
C ALA A 9 -0.52 -3.43 3.05
N GLU A 10 -0.46 -4.73 3.34
CA GLU A 10 -1.64 -5.61 3.45
C GLU A 10 -2.65 -5.05 4.48
N THR A 11 -2.15 -4.56 5.61
CA THR A 11 -2.99 -3.91 6.61
C THR A 11 -3.66 -2.66 6.05
N GLN A 12 -2.96 -1.85 5.25
CA GLN A 12 -3.57 -0.68 4.60
C GLN A 12 -4.60 -1.08 3.54
N PHE A 13 -4.32 -2.09 2.72
CA PHE A 13 -5.24 -2.58 1.69
C PHE A 13 -6.54 -3.09 2.31
N TRP A 14 -6.46 -3.92 3.34
CA TRP A 14 -7.64 -4.38 4.08
C TRP A 14 -8.42 -3.21 4.69
N GLN A 15 -7.74 -2.23 5.29
CA GLN A 15 -8.42 -1.06 5.87
C GLN A 15 -9.15 -0.20 4.82
N ALA A 16 -8.65 -0.15 3.59
CA ALA A 16 -9.20 0.59 2.46
C ALA A 16 -10.32 -0.17 1.72
N GLU A 17 -10.44 -1.48 1.93
CA GLU A 17 -11.47 -2.32 1.31
C GLU A 17 -12.88 -1.84 1.70
N GLN A 18 -13.81 -1.87 0.74
CA GLN A 18 -15.19 -1.47 0.97
C GLN A 18 -16.01 -2.61 1.58
N VAL A 19 -16.77 -2.31 2.63
CA VAL A 19 -17.66 -3.29 3.29
C VAL A 19 -19.06 -3.33 2.68
N ASN A 20 -19.40 -2.34 1.84
CA ASN A 20 -20.71 -2.23 1.21
C ASN A 20 -20.62 -1.46 -0.11
N GLY A 21 -21.66 -1.57 -0.95
CA GLY A 21 -21.76 -0.83 -2.22
C GLY A 21 -21.96 0.68 -2.08
N ARG A 22 -21.88 1.25 -0.87
CA ARG A 22 -21.97 2.70 -0.61
C ARG A 22 -20.60 3.35 -0.39
N GLY A 23 -19.51 2.61 -0.58
CA GLY A 23 -18.15 3.12 -0.42
C GLY A 23 -17.68 3.25 1.03
N THR A 24 -18.36 2.61 1.99
CA THR A 24 -17.87 2.59 3.38
C THR A 24 -16.68 1.63 3.46
N THR A 25 -15.53 2.09 3.97
CA THR A 25 -14.34 1.23 4.14
C THR A 25 -14.40 0.43 5.44
N GLN A 26 -13.61 -0.65 5.55
CA GLN A 26 -13.42 -1.43 6.78
C GLN A 26 -13.05 -0.51 7.96
N ALA A 27 -12.07 0.38 7.75
CA ALA A 27 -11.64 1.33 8.77
C ALA A 27 -12.77 2.28 9.19
N ALA A 28 -13.61 2.74 8.26
CA ALA A 28 -14.74 3.61 8.57
C ALA A 28 -15.83 2.86 9.36
N ALA A 29 -16.16 1.63 8.95
CA ALA A 29 -17.15 0.79 9.62
C ALA A 29 -16.74 0.47 11.07
N ILE A 30 -15.48 0.10 11.29
CA ILE A 30 -14.95 -0.18 12.63
C ILE A 30 -14.97 1.09 13.48
N ARG A 31 -14.52 2.23 12.97
CA ARG A 31 -14.58 3.52 13.70
C ARG A 31 -16.01 3.87 14.11
N GLN A 32 -16.99 3.61 13.26
CA GLN A 32 -18.39 3.85 13.57
C GLN A 32 -18.88 2.91 14.69
N LEU A 33 -18.53 1.63 14.63
CA LEU A 33 -18.87 0.67 15.68
C LEU A 33 -18.24 1.04 17.02
N GLU A 34 -16.96 1.43 17.05
CA GLU A 34 -16.28 1.89 18.26
C GLU A 34 -16.93 3.16 18.85
N LYS A 35 -17.37 4.10 18.00
CA LYS A 35 -18.10 5.30 18.45
C LYS A 35 -19.46 4.95 19.06
N THR A 36 -20.21 4.05 18.44
CA THR A 36 -21.56 3.70 18.89
C THR A 36 -21.53 2.86 20.16
N THR A 37 -20.55 1.97 20.30
CA THR A 37 -20.46 1.04 21.45
C THR A 37 -19.61 1.57 22.60
N GLY A 38 -18.74 2.55 22.34
CA GLY A 38 -17.75 3.04 23.30
C GLY A 38 -16.58 2.08 23.54
N VAL A 39 -16.54 0.92 22.87
CA VAL A 39 -15.51 -0.12 23.04
C VAL A 39 -14.49 -0.02 21.92
N ARG A 40 -13.20 0.06 22.26
CA ARG A 40 -12.11 -0.04 21.28
C ARG A 40 -11.86 -1.50 20.90
N THR A 41 -11.88 -1.80 19.61
CA THR A 41 -11.71 -3.16 19.09
C THR A 41 -10.25 -3.56 18.87
N GLY A 42 -9.36 -2.57 18.75
CA GLY A 42 -7.94 -2.81 18.42
C GLY A 42 -7.70 -3.35 17.00
N ARG A 43 -8.75 -3.45 16.17
CA ARG A 43 -8.66 -3.99 14.80
C ARG A 43 -8.00 -3.03 13.82
N ILE A 44 -8.15 -1.73 14.03
CA ILE A 44 -7.42 -0.72 13.25
C ILE A 44 -6.00 -0.62 13.82
N LYS A 45 -5.06 -1.26 13.14
CA LYS A 45 -3.63 -1.13 13.45
C LYS A 45 -3.10 0.17 12.84
N THR A 46 -2.34 0.92 13.65
CA THR A 46 -1.66 2.18 13.28
C THR A 46 -0.14 2.03 13.29
N GLU A 47 0.36 0.80 13.10
CA GLU A 47 1.80 0.56 13.03
C GLU A 47 2.45 1.51 12.02
N ARG A 48 3.55 2.15 12.43
CA ARG A 48 4.26 3.09 11.57
C ARG A 48 5.17 2.32 10.63
N LEU A 49 5.12 2.68 9.35
CA LEU A 49 6.06 2.17 8.37
C LEU A 49 7.48 2.67 8.71
N PRO A 50 8.52 1.81 8.73
CA PRO A 50 9.89 2.24 8.99
C PRO A 50 10.35 3.27 7.95
N LEU A 51 11.03 4.33 8.40
CA LEU A 51 11.47 5.45 7.54
C LEU A 51 12.31 5.00 6.34
N CYS A 52 13.08 3.92 6.49
CA CYS A 52 13.95 3.40 5.44
C CYS A 52 13.19 2.78 4.25
N VAL A 53 11.89 2.52 4.36
CA VAL A 53 11.06 1.95 3.28
C VAL A 53 9.87 2.81 2.92
N THR A 54 9.69 3.97 3.58
CA THR A 54 8.60 4.91 3.29
C THR A 54 8.62 5.41 1.86
N HIS A 55 9.80 5.71 1.32
CA HIS A 55 9.94 6.17 -0.07
C HIS A 55 9.43 5.14 -1.09
N ILE A 56 9.56 3.84 -0.82
CA ILE A 56 9.07 2.76 -1.72
C ILE A 56 7.53 2.79 -1.75
N TRP A 57 6.89 3.05 -0.61
CA TRP A 57 5.45 3.23 -0.55
C TRP A 57 5.00 4.48 -1.31
N ASP A 58 5.73 5.59 -1.17
CA ASP A 58 5.42 6.83 -1.89
C ASP A 58 5.52 6.61 -3.42
N TRP A 59 6.53 5.88 -3.88
CA TRP A 59 6.66 5.49 -5.28
C TRP A 59 5.49 4.62 -5.74
N PHE A 60 5.10 3.63 -4.94
CA PHE A 60 3.95 2.78 -5.24
C PHE A 60 2.66 3.59 -5.42
N ILE A 61 2.35 4.49 -4.49
CA ILE A 61 1.13 5.31 -4.56
C ILE A 61 1.15 6.23 -5.80
N ALA A 62 2.31 6.81 -6.14
CA ALA A 62 2.44 7.67 -7.30
C ALA A 62 2.31 6.91 -8.63
N LEU A 63 2.83 5.68 -8.70
CA LEU A 63 2.87 4.87 -9.91
C LEU A 63 1.59 4.07 -10.15
N MET A 64 0.87 3.68 -9.09
CA MET A 64 -0.31 2.83 -9.16
C MET A 64 -1.38 3.33 -10.16
N PRO A 65 -1.75 4.63 -10.22
CA PRO A 65 -2.74 5.12 -11.19
C PRO A 65 -2.29 4.95 -12.65
N GLY A 66 -0.99 5.00 -12.93
CA GLY A 66 -0.44 4.88 -14.28
C GLY A 66 -0.40 3.44 -14.79
N TYR A 67 -0.23 2.47 -13.90
CA TYR A 67 -0.09 1.06 -14.28
C TYR A 67 -1.35 0.22 -14.07
N GLY A 68 -2.26 0.65 -13.19
CA GLY A 68 -3.41 -0.16 -12.80
C GLY A 68 -2.95 -1.55 -12.36
N LEU A 69 -3.60 -2.61 -12.85
CA LEU A 69 -3.28 -4.02 -12.55
C LEU A 69 -2.07 -4.59 -13.29
N SER A 70 -1.39 -3.80 -14.12
CA SER A 70 -0.20 -4.25 -14.85
C SER A 70 1.03 -4.17 -13.95
N VAL A 71 1.92 -5.17 -14.04
CA VAL A 71 3.26 -5.12 -13.43
C VAL A 71 4.27 -4.76 -14.52
N PRO A 72 4.83 -3.54 -14.50
CA PRO A 72 5.85 -3.12 -15.45
C PRO A 72 7.14 -3.93 -15.31
N ASN A 73 7.95 -3.91 -16.37
CA ASN A 73 9.29 -4.45 -16.26
C ASN A 73 10.18 -3.53 -15.38
N PRO A 74 11.27 -4.06 -14.78
CA PRO A 74 12.12 -3.27 -13.88
C PRO A 74 12.79 -2.05 -14.51
N GLY A 75 13.02 -2.06 -15.83
CA GLY A 75 13.60 -0.92 -16.57
C GLY A 75 12.63 0.26 -16.62
N GLN A 76 11.36 -0.02 -16.91
CA GLN A 76 10.31 0.99 -16.97
C GLN A 76 10.07 1.63 -15.59
N TRP A 77 10.06 0.85 -14.51
CA TRP A 77 10.00 1.43 -13.17
C TRP A 77 11.18 2.33 -12.85
N ARG A 78 12.40 1.95 -13.26
CA ARG A 78 13.58 2.79 -13.04
C ARG A 78 13.41 4.13 -13.74
N ASP A 79 13.00 4.12 -15.00
CA ASP A 79 12.82 5.34 -15.79
C ASP A 79 11.72 6.22 -15.21
N ASP A 80 10.58 5.64 -14.80
CA ASP A 80 9.46 6.40 -14.25
C ASP A 80 9.75 6.94 -12.85
N ILE A 81 10.45 6.18 -11.99
CA ILE A 81 10.90 6.67 -10.67
C ILE A 81 11.90 7.82 -10.87
N LYS A 82 12.83 7.68 -11.81
CA LYS A 82 13.80 8.73 -12.12
C LYS A 82 13.12 9.98 -12.67
N ALA A 83 12.09 9.84 -13.51
CA ALA A 83 11.33 10.95 -14.05
C ALA A 83 10.51 11.69 -12.98
N LEU A 84 9.87 10.96 -12.06
CA LEU A 84 8.99 11.52 -11.05
C LEU A 84 9.73 12.05 -9.81
N PHE A 85 10.79 11.35 -9.39
CA PHE A 85 11.47 11.61 -8.12
C PHE A 85 12.92 12.07 -8.29
N GLY A 86 13.49 12.04 -9.51
CA GLY A 86 14.86 12.45 -9.77
C GLY A 86 15.93 11.53 -9.19
N ILE A 87 15.55 10.32 -8.75
CA ILE A 87 16.42 9.37 -8.06
C ILE A 87 16.53 8.10 -8.91
N ASP A 88 17.73 7.52 -8.94
CA ASP A 88 17.94 6.21 -9.57
C ASP A 88 17.75 5.09 -8.52
N PRO A 89 16.70 4.25 -8.63
CA PRO A 89 16.40 3.23 -7.63
C PRO A 89 17.44 2.11 -7.62
N ARG A 90 17.71 1.60 -6.42
CA ARG A 90 18.56 0.43 -6.18
C ARG A 90 17.79 -0.85 -6.54
N ALA A 91 18.53 -1.90 -6.88
CA ALA A 91 17.94 -3.18 -7.29
C ALA A 91 16.96 -3.77 -6.25
N TRP A 92 17.30 -3.65 -4.95
CA TRP A 92 16.44 -4.15 -3.88
C TRP A 92 15.15 -3.32 -3.70
N GLU A 93 15.17 -2.02 -4.03
CA GLU A 93 14.00 -1.14 -3.95
C GLU A 93 13.02 -1.49 -5.07
N LEU A 94 13.53 -1.76 -6.29
CA LEU A 94 12.73 -2.27 -7.40
C LEU A 94 12.13 -3.64 -7.08
N GLN A 95 12.88 -4.52 -6.41
CA GLN A 95 12.34 -5.81 -5.94
C GLN A 95 11.24 -5.62 -4.90
N ALA A 96 11.42 -4.70 -3.95
CA ALA A 96 10.42 -4.39 -2.94
C ALA A 96 9.13 -3.82 -3.56
N LEU A 97 9.28 -2.91 -4.53
CA LEU A 97 8.16 -2.37 -5.30
C LEU A 97 7.42 -3.45 -6.07
N SER A 98 8.15 -4.41 -6.65
CA SER A 98 7.56 -5.57 -7.31
C SER A 98 6.69 -6.42 -6.40
N LEU A 99 7.21 -6.75 -5.22
CA LEU A 99 6.46 -7.49 -4.21
C LEU A 99 5.22 -6.73 -3.76
N LEU A 100 5.32 -5.41 -3.64
CA LEU A 100 4.23 -4.53 -3.22
C LEU A 100 3.09 -4.48 -4.27
N PHE A 101 3.43 -4.31 -5.55
CA PHE A 101 2.46 -4.40 -6.65
C PHE A 101 1.82 -5.79 -6.72
N GLY A 102 2.61 -6.85 -6.53
CA GLY A 102 2.10 -8.22 -6.48
C GLY A 102 1.07 -8.43 -5.36
N ALA A 103 1.38 -7.94 -4.15
CA ALA A 103 0.47 -8.00 -3.01
C ALA A 103 -0.82 -7.20 -3.25
N TRP A 104 -0.71 -6.01 -3.85
CA TRP A 104 -1.88 -5.21 -4.19
C TRP A 104 -2.78 -5.92 -5.21
N ILE A 105 -2.22 -6.45 -6.30
CA ILE A 105 -2.98 -7.19 -7.33
C ILE A 105 -3.70 -8.40 -6.72
N GLN A 106 -3.05 -9.12 -5.80
CA GLN A 106 -3.69 -10.24 -5.08
C GLN A 106 -4.88 -9.80 -4.23
N ASN A 107 -4.81 -8.60 -3.62
CA ASN A 107 -5.90 -8.02 -2.83
C ASN A 107 -7.03 -7.41 -3.68
N GLN A 108 -6.88 -7.32 -5.01
CA GLN A 108 -7.95 -6.84 -5.92
C GLN A 108 -8.79 -7.98 -6.52
N LYS A 109 -8.47 -9.25 -6.21
CA LYS A 109 -9.21 -10.45 -6.67
C LYS A 109 -10.19 -10.92 -5.61
#